data_AF-A0A8U0M2Q2-F1
#
_entry.id   AF-A0A8U0M2Q2-F1
#
_cell.length_a   1.000
_cell.length_b   1.000
_cell.length_c   1.000
_cell.angle_alpha   90.00
_cell.angle_beta   90.00
_cell.angle_gamma   90.00
#
_symmetry.space_group_name_H-M   'P 1'
#
loop_
_entity.id
_entity.type
_entity.pdbx_description
1 polymer ?
#
loop_
_entity_poly.entity_id
_entity_poly.type
_entity_poly.pdbx_seq_one_letter_code
_entity_poly.pdbx_strand_id
1 'polypeptide(L)'
;MPLDPQSLNPIDQHLRQGNRLVNEKLIAELTDHYVVGIAERMAQGLSFDAALKEIHTNFGGRKGLRDLERQYNRVTLRQYDHIWWDCIQQQFRWPGLLIPMFLFGFIGAIWFLLATSMPNPLSIDRLTNTWNGFAFGSIGGLFIQFVRQLYLHRRSLPNVSPQALYLLTRLLPLNAVLCVIPFLLPHLAPYVTASIYYALLALWLFVMIVQMQSYTQFYKSVLKTSR
;
A
#
# COMPACT_ATOMS: atom_id res chain seq x y z
N MET A 1 -9.78 -11.85 40.60
CA MET A 1 -10.32 -13.02 39.87
C MET A 1 -10.05 -12.83 38.40
N PRO A 2 -9.44 -13.79 37.69
CA PRO A 2 -9.34 -13.72 36.23
C PRO A 2 -10.75 -13.74 35.63
N LEU A 3 -10.99 -12.88 34.63
CA LEU A 3 -12.26 -12.84 33.90
C LEU A 3 -12.47 -14.16 33.15
N ASP A 4 -13.70 -14.68 33.18
CA ASP A 4 -14.10 -15.88 32.45
C ASP A 4 -13.95 -15.63 30.93
N PRO A 5 -13.39 -16.57 30.14
CA PRO A 5 -13.41 -16.56 28.68
C PRO A 5 -14.74 -16.12 28.04
N GLN A 6 -15.89 -16.41 28.67
CA GLN A 6 -17.20 -15.96 28.19
C GLN A 6 -17.36 -14.43 28.16
N SER A 7 -16.59 -13.70 28.98
CA SER A 7 -16.60 -12.23 29.10
C SER A 7 -15.82 -11.52 27.99
N LEU A 8 -14.99 -12.25 27.23
CA LEU A 8 -14.19 -11.69 26.14
C LEU A 8 -15.03 -11.37 24.90
N ASN A 9 -16.05 -12.19 24.62
CA ASN A 9 -16.90 -12.03 23.44
C ASN A 9 -17.72 -10.72 23.47
N PRO A 10 -18.36 -10.33 24.60
CA PRO A 10 -19.01 -9.02 24.71
C PRO A 10 -18.07 -7.82 24.51
N ILE A 11 -16.82 -7.91 25.01
CA ILE A 11 -15.83 -6.84 24.86
C ILE A 11 -15.44 -6.70 23.38
N ASP A 12 -15.09 -7.82 22.73
CA ASP A 12 -14.75 -7.84 21.31
C ASP A 12 -15.91 -7.31 20.44
N GLN A 13 -17.15 -7.76 20.74
CA GLN A 13 -18.35 -7.28 20.07
C GLN A 13 -18.56 -5.77 20.26
N HIS A 14 -18.33 -5.26 21.48
CA HIS A 14 -18.43 -3.82 21.77
C HIS A 14 -17.40 -3.01 20.97
N LEU A 15 -16.15 -3.47 20.90
CA LEU A 15 -15.08 -2.81 20.16
C LEU A 15 -15.31 -2.85 18.64
N ARG A 16 -15.68 -4.02 18.09
CA ARG A 16 -15.86 -4.22 16.65
C ARG A 16 -17.19 -3.71 16.11
N GLN A 17 -18.31 -4.07 16.73
CA GLN A 17 -19.64 -3.75 16.20
C GLN A 17 -20.14 -2.39 16.69
N GLY A 18 -20.01 -2.14 18.00
CA GLY A 18 -20.45 -0.89 18.61
C GLY A 18 -19.61 0.30 18.15
N ASN A 19 -18.28 0.16 18.26
CA ASN A 19 -17.37 1.26 17.97
C ASN A 19 -16.91 1.31 16.51
N ARG A 20 -16.97 0.18 15.78
CA ARG A 20 -16.51 0.01 14.40
C ARG A 20 -15.00 0.20 14.24
N LEU A 21 -14.24 -0.39 15.16
CA LEU A 21 -12.78 -0.49 15.05
C LEU A 21 -12.41 -1.62 14.08
N VAL A 22 -11.31 -1.45 13.36
CA VAL A 22 -10.78 -2.43 12.38
C VAL A 22 -9.33 -2.78 12.58
N ASN A 23 -8.56 -1.95 13.28
CA ASN A 23 -7.17 -2.29 13.51
C ASN A 23 -7.07 -3.43 14.53
N GLU A 24 -6.81 -4.64 14.04
CA GLU A 24 -6.72 -5.87 14.85
C GLU A 24 -5.73 -5.75 16.01
N LYS A 25 -4.57 -5.10 15.78
CA LYS A 25 -3.56 -4.94 16.83
C LYS A 25 -4.06 -4.01 17.94
N LEU A 26 -4.71 -2.91 17.57
CA LEU A 26 -5.32 -2.01 18.54
C LEU A 26 -6.50 -2.68 19.26
N ILE A 27 -7.32 -3.48 18.57
CA ILE A 27 -8.43 -4.20 19.20
C ILE A 27 -7.90 -5.18 20.24
N ALA A 28 -6.83 -5.92 19.95
CA ALA A 28 -6.19 -6.81 20.91
C ALA A 28 -5.68 -6.03 22.14
N GLU A 29 -4.93 -4.94 21.92
CA GLU A 29 -4.40 -4.09 22.99
C GLU A 29 -5.52 -3.45 23.85
N LEU A 30 -6.57 -2.93 23.20
CA LEU A 30 -7.74 -2.41 23.91
C LEU A 30 -8.47 -3.51 24.67
N THR A 31 -8.57 -4.72 24.13
CA THR A 31 -9.22 -5.84 24.82
C THR A 31 -8.49 -6.15 26.11
N ASP A 32 -7.15 -6.20 26.10
CA ASP A 32 -6.34 -6.43 27.30
C ASP A 32 -6.58 -5.32 28.35
N HIS A 33 -6.56 -4.05 27.92
CA HIS A 33 -6.84 -2.93 28.82
C HIS A 33 -8.28 -2.93 29.37
N TYR A 34 -9.27 -3.30 28.54
CA TYR A 34 -10.66 -3.43 28.97
C TYR A 34 -10.82 -4.56 29.98
N VAL A 35 -10.20 -5.71 29.75
CA VAL A 35 -10.22 -6.86 30.67
C VAL A 35 -9.66 -6.46 32.03
N VAL A 36 -8.48 -5.83 32.07
CA VAL A 36 -7.88 -5.37 33.34
C VAL A 36 -8.77 -4.34 34.02
N GLY A 37 -9.20 -3.29 33.31
CA GLY A 37 -10.01 -2.23 33.90
C GLY A 37 -11.38 -2.69 34.38
N ILE A 38 -12.05 -3.59 33.64
CA ILE A 38 -13.34 -4.16 34.06
C ILE A 38 -13.16 -5.03 35.30
N ALA A 39 -12.12 -5.88 35.34
CA ALA A 39 -11.85 -6.73 36.50
C ALA A 39 -11.61 -5.90 37.78
N GLU A 40 -10.87 -4.80 37.68
CA GLU A 40 -10.64 -3.87 38.79
C GLU A 40 -11.95 -3.24 39.28
N ARG A 41 -12.81 -2.79 38.38
CA ARG A 41 -14.10 -2.17 38.74
C ARG A 41 -15.10 -3.18 39.30
N MET A 42 -15.11 -4.40 38.78
CA MET A 42 -15.91 -5.48 39.36
C MET A 42 -15.43 -5.87 40.75
N ALA A 43 -14.12 -5.84 41.03
CA ALA A 43 -13.58 -6.05 42.37
C ALA A 43 -14.02 -4.96 43.38
N GLN A 44 -14.37 -3.77 42.89
CA GLN A 44 -14.95 -2.67 43.67
C GLN A 44 -16.47 -2.79 43.84
N GLY A 45 -17.10 -3.86 43.32
CA GLY A 45 -18.53 -4.13 43.45
C GLY A 45 -19.40 -3.57 42.32
N LEU A 46 -18.81 -3.02 41.24
CA LEU A 46 -19.59 -2.60 40.07
C LEU A 46 -20.05 -3.81 39.25
N SER A 47 -21.24 -3.71 38.65
CA SER A 47 -21.68 -4.69 37.65
C SER A 47 -20.82 -4.60 36.39
N PHE A 48 -20.76 -5.68 35.61
CA PHE A 48 -20.00 -5.73 34.36
C PHE A 48 -20.39 -4.60 33.39
N ASP A 49 -21.70 -4.36 33.19
CA ASP A 49 -22.17 -3.31 32.27
C ASP A 49 -21.80 -1.91 32.74
N ALA A 50 -21.85 -1.65 34.05
CA ALA A 50 -21.45 -0.37 34.63
C ALA A 50 -19.94 -0.16 34.47
N ALA A 51 -19.15 -1.19 34.77
CA ALA A 51 -17.69 -1.19 34.58
C ALA A 51 -17.32 -0.97 33.10
N LEU A 52 -17.95 -1.70 32.17
CA LEU A 52 -17.73 -1.57 30.73
C LEU A 52 -18.03 -0.15 30.24
N LYS A 53 -19.17 0.42 30.65
CA LYS A 53 -19.57 1.78 30.29
C LYS A 53 -18.59 2.82 30.86
N GLU A 54 -18.14 2.64 32.09
CA GLU A 54 -17.20 3.56 32.72
C GLU A 54 -15.83 3.52 32.02
N ILE A 55 -15.28 2.33 31.80
CA ILE A 55 -14.03 2.15 31.04
C ILE A 55 -14.15 2.75 29.63
N HIS A 56 -15.26 2.51 28.95
CA HIS A 56 -15.51 3.11 27.63
C HIS A 56 -15.52 4.64 27.68
N THR A 57 -16.11 5.23 28.71
CA THR A 57 -16.12 6.69 28.90
C THR A 57 -14.71 7.22 29.19
N ASN A 58 -13.90 6.49 29.96
CA ASN A 58 -12.51 6.85 30.26
C ASN A 58 -11.62 6.86 29.00
N PHE A 59 -11.93 6.03 28.01
CA PHE A 59 -11.32 6.09 26.67
C PHE A 59 -11.86 7.21 25.78
N GLY A 60 -12.68 8.14 26.31
CA GLY A 60 -13.32 9.21 25.54
C GLY A 60 -14.51 8.75 24.70
N GLY A 61 -15.10 7.61 25.08
CA GLY A 61 -16.21 6.98 24.36
C GLY A 61 -15.85 6.59 22.93
N ARG A 62 -16.86 6.52 22.07
CA ARG A 62 -16.68 6.16 20.65
C ARG A 62 -15.74 7.11 19.90
N LYS A 63 -15.76 8.40 20.23
CA LYS A 63 -14.90 9.39 19.56
C LYS A 63 -13.44 9.16 19.95
N GLY A 64 -13.15 9.00 21.23
CA GLY A 64 -11.79 8.76 21.71
C GLY A 64 -11.20 7.46 21.17
N LEU A 65 -11.97 6.37 21.14
CA LEU A 65 -11.52 5.11 20.52
C LEU A 65 -11.18 5.25 19.03
N ARG A 66 -11.96 6.03 18.28
CA ARG A 66 -11.67 6.31 16.86
C ARG A 66 -10.44 7.20 16.69
N ASP A 67 -10.24 8.15 17.59
CA ASP A 67 -9.06 9.01 17.55
C ASP A 67 -7.78 8.22 17.90
N LEU A 68 -7.87 7.28 18.84
CA LEU A 68 -6.82 6.29 19.12
C LEU A 68 -6.52 5.43 17.89
N GLU A 69 -7.55 4.92 17.20
CA GLU A 69 -7.35 4.15 15.96
C GLU A 69 -6.68 4.96 14.86
N ARG A 70 -7.07 6.23 14.67
CA ARG A 70 -6.41 7.12 13.72
C ARG A 70 -4.94 7.34 14.07
N GLN A 71 -4.64 7.54 15.35
CA GLN A 71 -3.27 7.70 15.82
C GLN A 71 -2.45 6.43 15.58
N TYR A 72 -2.99 5.27 15.95
CA TYR A 72 -2.36 3.98 15.73
C TYR A 72 -2.10 3.71 14.24
N ASN A 73 -3.10 3.99 13.39
CA ASN A 73 -2.97 3.87 11.94
C ASN A 73 -1.90 4.82 11.38
N ARG A 74 -1.81 6.07 11.86
CA ARG A 74 -0.74 7.00 11.44
C ARG A 74 0.65 6.46 11.76
N VAL A 75 0.83 5.88 12.95
CA VAL A 75 2.11 5.27 13.34
C VAL A 75 2.40 4.04 12.48
N THR A 76 1.41 3.18 12.28
CA THR A 76 1.52 1.98 11.43
C THR A 76 1.90 2.34 9.99
N LEU A 77 1.28 3.38 9.42
CA LEU A 77 1.59 3.84 8.06
C LEU A 77 3.02 4.37 7.95
N ARG A 78 3.52 5.11 8.94
CA ARG A 78 4.93 5.54 8.98
C ARG A 78 5.88 4.35 9.05
N GLN A 79 5.53 3.32 9.84
CA GLN A 79 6.31 2.09 9.88
C GLN A 79 6.33 1.40 8.52
N TYR A 80 5.21 1.37 7.80
CA TYR A 80 5.16 0.85 6.44
C TYR A 80 6.00 1.68 5.46
N ASP A 81 6.00 3.02 5.58
CA ASP A 81 6.86 3.89 4.79
C ASP A 81 8.35 3.52 5.01
N HIS A 82 8.76 3.28 6.26
CA HIS A 82 10.12 2.83 6.59
C HIS A 82 10.44 1.45 5.99
N ILE A 83 9.58 0.46 6.18
CA ILE A 83 9.78 -0.90 5.62
C ILE A 83 9.87 -0.86 4.09
N TRP A 84 9.02 -0.05 3.44
CA TRP A 84 9.03 0.10 2.00
C TRP A 84 10.31 0.78 1.51
N TRP A 85 10.76 1.83 2.19
CA TRP A 85 12.04 2.48 1.88
C TRP A 85 13.23 1.53 2.06
N ASP A 86 13.23 0.72 3.11
CA ASP A 86 14.25 -0.31 3.32
C ASP A 86 14.23 -1.34 2.19
N CYS A 87 13.06 -1.75 1.69
CA CYS A 87 12.95 -2.65 0.53
C CYS A 87 13.55 -2.02 -0.74
N ILE A 88 13.34 -0.73 -0.96
CA ILE A 88 13.93 -0.01 -2.09
C ILE A 88 15.45 0.04 -1.95
N GLN A 89 15.95 0.45 -0.79
CA GLN A 89 17.39 0.54 -0.54
C GLN A 89 18.08 -0.83 -0.69
N GLN A 90 17.41 -1.92 -0.31
CA GLN A 90 17.91 -3.27 -0.50
C GLN A 90 18.11 -3.64 -1.98
N GLN A 91 17.31 -3.12 -2.91
CA GLN A 91 17.52 -3.35 -4.35
C GLN A 91 18.83 -2.75 -4.86
N PHE A 92 19.27 -1.66 -4.25
CA PHE A 92 20.53 -0.99 -4.61
C PHE A 92 21.76 -1.60 -3.94
N ARG A 93 21.58 -2.57 -3.04
CA ARG A 93 22.70 -3.31 -2.44
C ARG A 93 23.16 -4.42 -3.39
N TRP A 94 24.47 -4.66 -3.43
CA TRP A 94 25.01 -5.82 -4.12
C TRP A 94 24.51 -7.13 -3.47
N PRO A 95 24.06 -8.15 -4.24
CA PRO A 95 24.05 -8.28 -5.70
C PRO A 95 22.74 -7.84 -6.38
N GLY A 96 21.77 -7.28 -5.65
CA GLY A 96 20.45 -6.90 -6.17
C GLY A 96 20.51 -5.94 -7.37
N LEU A 97 21.49 -5.04 -7.39
CA LEU A 97 21.71 -4.07 -8.46
C LEU A 97 22.08 -4.73 -9.81
N LEU A 98 22.58 -5.97 -9.80
CA LEU A 98 22.96 -6.67 -11.02
C LEU A 98 21.76 -6.90 -11.93
N ILE A 99 20.62 -7.36 -11.41
CA ILE A 99 19.45 -7.69 -12.23
C ILE A 99 18.99 -6.50 -13.08
N PRO A 100 18.70 -5.31 -12.50
CA PRO A 100 18.21 -4.20 -13.29
C PRO A 100 19.32 -3.58 -14.16
N MET A 101 20.60 -3.68 -13.76
CA MET A 101 21.73 -3.26 -14.60
C MET A 101 21.93 -4.17 -15.83
N PHE A 102 21.81 -5.49 -15.65
CA PHE A 102 21.85 -6.46 -16.75
C PHE A 102 20.69 -6.23 -17.72
N LEU A 103 19.48 -6.00 -17.22
CA LEU A 103 18.32 -5.68 -18.06
C LEU A 103 18.53 -4.37 -18.84
N PHE A 104 19.00 -3.32 -18.19
CA PHE A 104 19.31 -2.04 -18.84
C PHE A 104 20.38 -2.21 -19.94
N GLY A 105 21.49 -2.90 -19.63
CA GLY A 105 22.56 -3.16 -20.59
C GLY A 105 22.13 -4.07 -21.74
N PHE A 106 21.34 -5.11 -21.46
CA PHE A 106 20.81 -6.04 -22.47
C PHE A 106 19.86 -5.34 -23.44
N ILE A 107 18.94 -4.52 -22.93
CA ILE A 107 18.02 -3.73 -23.77
C ILE A 107 18.80 -2.71 -24.60
N GLY A 108 19.78 -2.03 -24.01
CA GLY A 108 20.65 -1.10 -24.73
C GLY A 108 21.47 -1.78 -25.84
N ALA A 109 22.00 -2.99 -25.58
CA ALA A 109 22.78 -3.75 -26.54
C ALA A 109 21.92 -4.28 -27.70
N ILE A 110 20.74 -4.85 -27.41
CA ILE A 110 19.78 -5.24 -28.45
C ILE A 110 19.43 -4.05 -29.32
N TRP A 111 19.18 -2.89 -28.70
CA TRP A 111 18.83 -1.70 -29.44
C TRP A 111 19.97 -1.21 -30.35
N PHE A 112 21.20 -1.15 -29.84
CA PHE A 112 22.38 -0.77 -30.62
C PHE A 112 22.59 -1.70 -31.83
N LEU A 113 22.40 -3.02 -31.63
CA LEU A 113 22.50 -4.01 -32.70
C LEU A 113 21.38 -3.87 -33.74
N LEU A 114 20.14 -3.56 -33.32
CA LEU A 114 19.00 -3.37 -34.23
C LEU A 114 19.08 -2.05 -34.99
N ALA A 115 19.55 -0.98 -34.35
CA ALA A 115 19.69 0.34 -34.96
C ALA A 115 20.74 0.37 -36.07
N THR A 116 21.75 -0.49 -35.99
CA THR A 116 22.82 -0.59 -36.99
C THR A 116 22.46 -1.50 -38.18
N SER A 117 21.43 -2.35 -38.05
CA SER A 117 21.22 -3.48 -38.96
C SER A 117 19.88 -3.50 -39.71
N MET A 118 18.94 -2.59 -39.43
CA MET A 118 17.59 -2.69 -40.00
C MET A 118 17.09 -1.41 -40.71
N PRO A 119 16.65 -1.51 -41.98
CA PRO A 119 15.86 -0.46 -42.63
C PRO A 119 14.44 -0.45 -42.07
N ASN A 120 14.13 0.50 -41.17
CA ASN A 120 12.78 0.88 -40.70
C ASN A 120 11.70 -0.23 -40.55
N PRO A 121 11.89 -1.35 -39.82
CA PRO A 121 10.85 -2.38 -39.72
C PRO A 121 9.85 -2.18 -38.58
N LEU A 122 10.12 -1.26 -37.66
CA LEU A 122 9.16 -0.81 -36.65
C LEU A 122 8.90 0.67 -36.93
N SER A 123 7.90 0.95 -37.78
CA SER A 123 7.39 2.31 -37.85
C SER A 123 7.02 2.72 -36.43
N ILE A 124 7.54 3.87 -35.99
CA ILE A 124 7.29 4.44 -34.66
C ILE A 124 5.79 4.35 -34.33
N ASP A 125 4.94 4.54 -35.35
CA ASP A 125 3.48 4.41 -35.31
C ASP A 125 2.93 3.06 -34.79
N ARG A 126 3.53 1.91 -35.12
CA ARG A 126 3.04 0.60 -34.61
C ARG A 126 3.40 0.41 -33.14
N LEU A 127 4.60 0.85 -32.78
CA LEU A 127 5.13 0.74 -31.43
C LEU A 127 4.37 1.68 -30.48
N THR A 128 4.11 2.92 -30.91
CA THR A 128 3.27 3.88 -30.19
C THR A 128 1.84 3.38 -30.04
N ASN A 129 1.21 2.82 -31.08
CA ASN A 129 -0.16 2.30 -30.99
C ASN A 129 -0.30 1.13 -30.00
N THR A 130 0.66 0.21 -29.98
CA THR A 130 0.63 -0.94 -29.04
C THR A 130 0.87 -0.49 -27.60
N TRP A 131 1.80 0.45 -27.40
CA TRP A 131 2.11 0.99 -26.08
C TRP A 131 0.97 1.86 -25.53
N ASN A 132 0.34 2.66 -26.40
CA ASN A 132 -0.82 3.46 -26.04
C ASN A 132 -1.97 2.56 -25.57
N GLY A 133 -2.28 1.48 -26.28
CA GLY A 133 -3.32 0.52 -25.86
C GLY A 133 -3.06 -0.08 -24.48
N PHE A 134 -1.82 -0.49 -24.20
CA PHE A 134 -1.44 -1.03 -22.89
C PHE A 134 -1.48 0.03 -21.78
N ALA A 135 -0.98 1.23 -22.05
CA ALA A 135 -0.99 2.34 -21.09
C ALA A 135 -2.43 2.79 -20.78
N PHE A 136 -3.29 2.95 -21.79
CA PHE A 136 -4.70 3.30 -21.60
C PHE A 136 -5.46 2.20 -20.84
N GLY A 137 -5.20 0.93 -21.15
CA GLY A 137 -5.79 -0.19 -20.41
C GLY A 137 -5.37 -0.20 -18.92
N SER A 138 -4.08 0.04 -18.66
CA SER A 138 -3.52 0.06 -17.30
C SER A 138 -3.99 1.26 -16.49
N ILE A 139 -3.95 2.46 -17.07
CA ILE A 139 -4.45 3.70 -16.45
C ILE A 139 -5.96 3.61 -16.22
N GLY A 140 -6.71 3.14 -17.22
CA GLY A 140 -8.16 2.92 -17.12
C GLY A 140 -8.50 1.93 -16.00
N GLY A 141 -7.76 0.81 -15.91
CA GLY A 141 -7.91 -0.17 -14.82
C GLY A 141 -7.62 0.43 -13.44
N LEU A 142 -6.51 1.16 -13.29
CA LEU A 142 -6.16 1.84 -12.04
C LEU A 142 -7.17 2.93 -11.67
N PHE A 143 -7.68 3.67 -12.65
CA PHE A 143 -8.70 4.70 -12.44
C PHE A 143 -10.03 4.09 -12.02
N ILE A 144 -10.48 3.01 -12.66
CA ILE A 144 -11.69 2.28 -12.25
C ILE A 144 -11.53 1.74 -10.83
N GLN A 145 -10.38 1.16 -10.48
CA GLN A 145 -10.10 0.73 -9.11
C GLN A 145 -10.13 1.90 -8.14
N PHE A 146 -9.49 3.01 -8.47
CA PHE A 146 -9.47 4.22 -7.65
C PHE A 146 -10.87 4.80 -7.44
N VAL A 147 -11.67 4.96 -8.51
CA VAL A 147 -13.05 5.46 -8.44
C VAL A 147 -13.93 4.51 -7.64
N ARG A 148 -13.85 3.20 -7.89
CA ARG A 148 -14.55 2.18 -7.09
C ARG A 148 -14.19 2.32 -5.62
N GLN A 149 -12.94 2.60 -5.30
CA GLN A 149 -12.48 2.67 -3.92
C GLN A 149 -12.77 4.01 -3.25
N LEU A 150 -12.74 5.13 -3.97
CA LEU A 150 -13.27 6.42 -3.53
C LEU A 150 -14.78 6.32 -3.25
N TYR A 151 -15.51 5.65 -4.15
CA TYR A 151 -16.92 5.38 -3.97
C TYR A 151 -17.17 4.56 -2.70
N LEU A 152 -16.41 3.48 -2.49
CA LEU A 152 -16.48 2.67 -1.27
C LEU A 152 -16.08 3.45 0.00
N HIS A 153 -15.07 4.32 -0.10
CA HIS A 153 -14.63 5.17 1.01
C HIS A 153 -15.70 6.21 1.39
N ARG A 154 -16.32 6.85 0.39
CA ARG A 154 -17.37 7.87 0.56
C ARG A 154 -18.69 7.26 1.04
N ARG A 155 -18.95 5.99 0.69
CA ARG A 155 -20.22 5.29 0.97
C ARG A 155 -20.20 4.39 2.21
N SER A 156 -19.28 4.58 3.16
CA SER A 156 -19.29 3.92 4.48
C SER A 156 -18.49 2.62 4.61
N LEU A 157 -17.18 2.64 4.33
CA LEU A 157 -16.28 1.66 4.93
C LEU A 157 -15.44 2.32 6.03
N PRO A 158 -15.95 2.37 7.29
CA PRO A 158 -15.09 2.59 8.45
C PRO A 158 -14.02 1.49 8.62
N ASN A 159 -14.09 0.43 7.80
CA ASN A 159 -13.37 -0.82 8.00
C ASN A 159 -12.30 -1.11 6.93
N VAL A 160 -11.55 -0.09 6.49
CA VAL A 160 -10.43 -0.33 5.57
C VAL A 160 -9.21 -0.70 6.39
N SER A 161 -8.64 -1.89 6.16
CA SER A 161 -7.43 -2.31 6.87
C SER A 161 -6.29 -1.29 6.63
N PRO A 162 -5.39 -1.08 7.59
CA PRO A 162 -4.25 -0.18 7.42
C PRO A 162 -3.40 -0.53 6.19
N GLN A 163 -3.34 -1.81 5.84
CA GLN A 163 -2.68 -2.32 4.64
C GLN A 163 -3.36 -1.81 3.37
N ALA A 164 -4.67 -1.96 3.25
CA ALA A 164 -5.42 -1.48 2.10
C ALA A 164 -5.35 0.06 1.98
N LEU A 165 -5.36 0.76 3.13
CA LEU A 165 -5.17 2.21 3.16
C LEU A 165 -3.79 2.62 2.65
N TYR A 166 -2.73 1.90 3.03
CA TYR A 166 -1.38 2.15 2.53
C TYR A 166 -1.26 1.93 1.02
N LEU A 167 -1.77 0.79 0.52
CA LEU A 167 -1.78 0.47 -0.92
C LEU A 167 -2.48 1.58 -1.72
N LEU A 168 -3.61 2.07 -1.23
CA LEU A 168 -4.40 3.09 -1.90
C LEU A 168 -3.76 4.48 -1.86
N THR A 169 -3.20 4.88 -0.73
CA THR A 169 -2.74 6.26 -0.53
C THR A 169 -1.31 6.50 -1.00
N ARG A 170 -0.48 5.46 -1.08
CA ARG A 170 0.95 5.59 -1.45
C ARG A 170 1.27 4.92 -2.78
N LEU A 171 0.94 3.63 -2.90
CA LEU A 171 1.39 2.83 -4.03
C LEU A 171 0.57 3.09 -5.30
N LEU A 172 -0.73 3.30 -5.18
CA LEU A 172 -1.57 3.59 -6.35
C LEU A 172 -1.19 4.91 -7.04
N PRO A 173 -0.98 6.04 -6.33
CA PRO A 173 -0.48 7.26 -6.95
C PRO A 173 0.90 7.09 -7.60
N LEU A 174 1.81 6.36 -6.94
CA LEU A 174 3.14 6.10 -7.50
C LEU A 174 3.07 5.30 -8.80
N ASN A 175 2.26 4.23 -8.82
CA ASN A 175 2.03 3.44 -10.03
C ASN A 175 1.35 4.27 -11.12
N ALA A 176 0.40 5.14 -10.76
CA ALA A 176 -0.24 6.04 -11.72
C ALA A 176 0.79 6.98 -12.37
N VAL A 177 1.70 7.58 -11.60
CA VAL A 177 2.80 8.40 -12.13
C VAL A 177 3.69 7.58 -13.07
N LEU A 178 4.06 6.37 -12.67
CA LEU A 178 4.87 5.49 -13.51
C LEU A 178 4.16 5.09 -14.81
N CYS A 179 2.83 4.98 -14.82
CA CYS A 179 2.05 4.72 -16.03
C CYS A 179 1.92 5.95 -16.96
N VAL A 180 2.07 7.18 -16.46
CA VAL A 180 2.00 8.40 -17.28
C VAL A 180 3.27 8.61 -18.11
N ILE A 181 4.44 8.22 -17.60
CA ILE A 181 5.73 8.35 -18.30
C ILE A 181 5.73 7.69 -19.70
N PRO A 182 5.32 6.41 -19.87
CA PRO A 182 5.27 5.76 -21.19
C PRO A 182 4.26 6.40 -22.14
N PHE A 183 3.25 7.11 -21.62
CA PHE A 183 2.31 7.87 -22.43
C PHE A 183 2.92 9.19 -22.95
N LEU A 184 3.76 9.85 -22.15
CA LEU A 184 4.44 11.09 -22.54
C LEU A 184 5.62 10.85 -23.49
N LEU A 185 6.30 9.71 -23.36
CA LEU A 185 7.49 9.35 -24.15
C LEU A 185 7.26 9.51 -25.67
N PRO A 186 6.22 8.94 -26.30
CA PRO A 186 5.91 9.14 -27.71
C PRO A 186 5.79 10.61 -28.15
N HIS A 187 5.18 11.44 -27.32
CA HIS A 187 5.01 12.87 -27.60
C HIS A 187 6.32 13.65 -27.52
N LEU A 188 7.29 13.15 -26.74
CA LEU A 188 8.64 13.72 -26.66
C LEU A 188 9.53 13.29 -27.82
N ALA A 189 9.22 12.19 -28.51
CA ALA A 189 10.08 11.60 -29.55
C ALA A 189 10.53 12.58 -30.65
N PRO A 190 9.71 13.52 -31.16
CA PRO A 190 10.15 14.49 -32.17
C PRO A 190 11.14 15.54 -31.64
N TYR A 191 11.16 15.76 -30.32
CA TYR A 191 11.94 16.81 -29.67
C TYR A 191 13.26 16.32 -29.08
N VAL A 192 13.49 15.00 -29.05
CA VAL A 192 14.69 14.40 -28.47
C VAL A 192 15.41 13.52 -29.49
N THR A 193 16.73 13.45 -29.41
CA THR A 193 17.50 12.50 -30.21
C THR A 193 17.13 11.06 -29.84
N ALA A 194 17.24 10.12 -30.79
CA ALA A 194 16.97 8.71 -30.56
C ALA A 194 17.66 8.15 -29.30
N SER A 195 18.96 8.41 -29.12
CA SER A 195 19.73 7.97 -27.95
C SER A 195 19.12 8.42 -26.61
N ILE A 196 18.69 9.67 -26.50
CA ILE A 196 18.02 10.22 -25.31
C ILE A 196 16.66 9.53 -25.10
N TYR A 197 15.86 9.34 -26.15
CA TYR A 197 14.58 8.64 -26.05
C TYR A 197 14.73 7.23 -25.46
N TYR A 198 15.67 6.44 -25.97
CA TYR A 198 15.90 5.09 -25.47
C TYR A 198 16.50 5.05 -24.07
N ALA A 199 17.38 6.00 -23.73
CA ALA A 199 17.88 6.13 -22.37
C ALA A 199 16.74 6.39 -21.37
N LEU A 200 15.78 7.26 -21.73
CA LEU A 200 14.59 7.54 -20.91
C LEU A 200 13.68 6.30 -20.79
N LEU A 201 13.46 5.57 -21.88
CA LEU A 201 12.68 4.32 -21.85
C LEU A 201 13.34 3.26 -20.96
N ALA A 202 14.65 3.09 -21.07
CA ALA A 202 15.41 2.12 -20.28
C ALA A 202 15.46 2.51 -18.80
N LEU A 203 15.59 3.80 -18.48
CA LEU A 203 15.47 4.32 -17.11
C LEU A 203 14.08 4.07 -16.54
N TRP A 204 13.02 4.29 -17.32
CA TRP A 204 11.66 4.01 -16.89
C TRP A 204 11.45 2.52 -16.58
N LEU A 205 11.91 1.62 -17.47
CA LEU A 205 11.86 0.17 -17.24
C LEU A 205 12.64 -0.23 -15.98
N PHE A 206 13.82 0.35 -15.77
CA PHE A 206 14.62 0.16 -14.57
C PHE A 206 13.81 0.51 -13.31
N VAL A 207 13.19 1.70 -13.27
CA VAL A 207 12.38 2.14 -12.13
C VAL A 207 11.18 1.22 -11.91
N MET A 208 10.50 0.77 -12.99
CA MET A 208 9.39 -0.19 -12.90
C MET A 208 9.82 -1.52 -12.28
N ILE A 209 10.96 -2.07 -12.70
CA ILE A 209 11.50 -3.33 -12.17
C ILE A 209 11.81 -3.18 -10.68
N VAL A 210 12.55 -2.12 -10.30
CA VAL A 210 12.88 -1.83 -8.90
C VAL A 210 11.60 -1.69 -8.07
N GLN A 211 10.60 -0.99 -8.59
CA GLN A 211 9.32 -0.81 -7.92
C GLN A 211 8.57 -2.15 -7.73
N MET A 212 8.49 -3.00 -8.75
CA MET A 212 7.83 -4.30 -8.66
C MET A 212 8.53 -5.25 -7.67
N GLN A 213 9.87 -5.28 -7.68
CA GLN A 213 10.65 -6.08 -6.74
C GLN A 213 10.49 -5.58 -5.30
N SER A 214 10.58 -4.27 -5.09
CA SER A 214 10.39 -3.63 -3.78
C SER A 214 8.98 -3.88 -3.25
N TYR A 215 7.96 -3.77 -4.10
CA TYR A 215 6.58 -4.07 -3.73
C TYR A 215 6.39 -5.53 -3.30
N THR A 216 7.00 -6.47 -4.02
CA THR A 216 6.91 -7.90 -3.70
C THR A 216 7.54 -8.20 -2.34
N GLN A 217 8.71 -7.61 -2.04
CA GLN A 217 9.38 -7.76 -0.74
C GLN A 217 8.60 -7.11 0.39
N PHE A 218 8.06 -5.90 0.16
CA PHE A 218 7.20 -5.21 1.10
C PHE A 218 5.96 -6.04 1.45
N TYR A 219 5.26 -6.57 0.44
CA TYR A 219 4.08 -7.40 0.62
C TYR A 219 4.38 -8.64 1.46
N LYS A 220 5.51 -9.33 1.18
CA LYS A 220 5.97 -10.48 1.98
C LYS A 220 6.26 -10.09 3.43
N SER A 221 6.90 -8.94 3.65
CA SER A 221 7.27 -8.46 4.99
C SER A 221 6.04 -8.10 5.83
N VAL A 222 5.07 -7.42 5.24
CA VAL A 222 3.85 -6.99 5.93
C VAL A 222 2.91 -8.18 6.22
N LEU A 223 2.72 -9.11 5.28
CA LEU A 223 1.81 -10.25 5.48
C LEU A 223 2.38 -11.36 6.35
N LYS A 224 3.69 -11.58 6.32
CA LYS A 224 4.31 -12.58 7.21
C LYS A 224 4.17 -12.19 8.68
N THR A 225 4.05 -10.89 8.97
CA THR A 225 3.90 -10.36 10.33
C THR A 225 2.45 -10.40 10.83
N SER A 226 1.47 -10.75 9.97
CA SER A 226 0.05 -10.81 10.34
C SER A 226 -0.50 -12.22 10.50
N ARG A 227 0.36 -13.25 10.49
CA ARG A 227 0.01 -14.64 10.83
C ARG A 227 0.73 -15.02 12.11
#